data_AF-A0A6A5YTP9-F1
#
_entry.id   AF-A0A6A5YTP9-F1
#
_cell.length_a   1.000
_cell.length_b   1.000
_cell.length_c   1.000
_cell.angle_alpha   90.00
_cell.angle_beta   90.00
_cell.angle_gamma   90.00
#
_symmetry.space_group_name_H-M   'P 1'
#
loop_
_entity.id
_entity.type
_entity.pdbx_description
1 polymer ?
#
loop_
_entity_poly.entity_id
_entity_poly.type
_entity_poly.pdbx_seq_one_letter_code
_entity_poly.pdbx_strand_id
1 'polypeptide(L)'
;MAEKLGRKVKSVAERLRYMRAQYRVSTSKDEESRNWHDELDDNEHAVLEERFYRILQELREGNITNSWKCVLTSISTRDWAAKLLPLIPIRVKHMLASPRQPTVSELKALEWKDTSSMGVYFWILQKLHNPMSEESHIYVGSATKYGWELAGRQLQHERHEAGPKLPRRVYNLKTRKRRNWTGNFHTLPVVDRISDESQEVMQIRRLVIVAEVILTTWLGGFWVDRGEQQRLHSLCPWHPITGNYCGLCSHSPLSLDYPTLAEQAKSGDCD
;
A
#
# COMPACT_ATOMS: atom_id res chain seq x y z
N MET A 1 50.71 13.55 -10.12
CA MET A 1 50.46 15.00 -9.96
C MET A 1 49.70 15.35 -8.67
N ALA A 2 48.79 14.49 -8.16
CA ALA A 2 48.09 14.70 -6.88
C ALA A 2 48.95 14.46 -5.61
N GLU A 3 50.02 13.65 -5.69
CA GLU A 3 50.93 13.41 -4.55
C GLU A 3 51.87 14.59 -4.22
N LYS A 4 52.07 15.54 -5.14
CA LYS A 4 52.91 16.73 -4.91
C LYS A 4 52.21 17.83 -4.09
N LEU A 5 50.96 17.63 -3.65
CA LEU A 5 50.17 18.65 -2.94
C LEU A 5 49.82 18.28 -1.49
N GLY A 6 50.39 17.22 -0.91
CA GLY A 6 50.18 16.86 0.50
C GLY A 6 48.73 16.53 0.90
N ARG A 7 47.82 16.40 -0.08
CA ARG A 7 46.43 16.04 0.16
C ARG A 7 46.29 14.53 0.12
N LYS A 8 46.11 13.89 1.29
CA LYS A 8 45.65 12.51 1.37
C LYS A 8 44.33 12.41 0.59
N VAL A 9 44.35 11.66 -0.51
CA VAL A 9 43.14 11.33 -1.27
C VAL A 9 42.28 10.47 -0.34
N LYS A 10 41.31 11.10 0.33
CA LYS A 10 40.32 10.36 1.12
C LYS A 10 39.67 9.36 0.18
N SER A 11 39.67 8.08 0.57
CA SER A 11 39.11 7.03 -0.27
C SER A 11 37.65 7.35 -0.57
N VAL A 12 37.16 6.95 -1.75
CA VAL A 12 35.74 7.12 -2.12
C VAL A 12 34.82 6.58 -1.01
N ALA A 13 35.23 5.51 -0.32
CA ALA A 13 34.52 4.93 0.82
C ALA A 13 34.42 5.86 2.04
N GLU A 14 35.45 6.65 2.35
CA GLU A 14 35.41 7.65 3.43
C GLU A 14 34.52 8.84 3.09
N ARG A 15 34.54 9.27 1.81
CA ARG A 15 33.66 10.33 1.33
C ARG A 15 32.20 9.92 1.37
N LEU A 16 31.89 8.67 1.01
CA LEU A 16 30.55 8.09 1.14
C LEU A 16 30.10 7.93 2.60
N ARG A 17 31.01 7.53 3.52
CA ARG A 17 30.70 7.50 4.96
C ARG A 17 30.41 8.89 5.52
N TYR A 18 31.20 9.89 5.15
CA TYR A 18 30.99 11.28 5.56
C TYR A 18 29.66 11.83 5.03
N MET A 19 29.34 11.58 3.75
CA MET A 19 28.06 11.97 3.16
C MET A 19 26.87 11.30 3.86
N ARG A 20 26.93 10.00 4.19
CA ARG A 20 25.89 9.32 4.97
C ARG A 20 25.73 9.88 6.38
N ALA A 21 26.84 10.21 7.04
CA ALA A 21 26.79 10.80 8.38
C ALA A 21 26.14 12.18 8.36
N GLN A 22 26.45 13.02 7.37
CA GLN A 22 25.81 14.33 7.21
C GLN A 22 24.33 14.23 6.86
N TYR A 23 23.94 13.28 6.01
CA TYR A 23 22.53 13.04 5.69
C TYR A 23 21.73 12.59 6.93
N ARG A 24 22.30 11.70 7.78
CA ARG A 24 21.67 11.28 9.04
C ARG A 24 21.53 12.42 10.06
N VAL A 25 22.49 13.34 10.09
CA VAL A 25 22.45 14.48 11.02
C VAL A 25 21.46 15.55 10.54
N SER A 26 21.23 15.70 9.24
CA SER A 26 20.18 16.61 8.75
C SER A 26 18.78 16.01 8.86
N THR A 27 18.60 14.69 8.73
CA THR A 27 17.28 14.05 8.89
C THR A 27 16.85 13.95 10.35
N SER A 28 17.78 13.78 11.30
CA SER A 28 17.41 13.63 12.72
C SER A 28 16.92 14.90 13.40
N LYS A 29 17.30 16.10 12.91
CA LYS A 29 16.85 17.37 13.50
C LYS A 29 15.47 17.83 13.03
N ASP A 30 15.01 17.37 11.87
CA ASP A 30 13.69 17.75 11.32
C ASP A 30 12.59 16.72 11.61
N GLU A 31 12.94 15.50 12.04
CA GLU A 31 11.97 14.41 12.26
C GLU A 31 11.41 14.32 13.69
N GLU A 32 12.06 14.93 14.70
CA GLU A 32 11.69 14.75 16.11
C GLU A 32 10.43 15.53 16.55
N SER A 33 9.79 16.33 15.69
CA SER A 33 8.58 17.09 16.07
C SER A 33 7.57 17.29 14.92
N ARG A 34 7.44 16.35 13.98
CA ARG A 34 6.26 16.37 13.11
C ARG A 34 5.04 15.91 13.90
N ASN A 35 4.13 16.83 14.19
CA ASN A 35 2.84 16.50 14.76
C ASN A 35 1.95 15.87 13.67
N TRP A 36 2.00 14.54 13.55
CA TRP A 36 1.23 13.77 12.55
C TRP A 36 -0.29 13.75 12.80
N HIS A 37 -0.76 14.55 13.77
CA HIS A 37 -2.16 14.70 14.14
C HIS A 37 -2.80 15.97 13.57
N ASP A 38 -2.01 16.89 13.03
CA ASP A 38 -2.49 18.14 12.44
C ASP A 38 -2.95 17.93 10.98
N GLU A 39 -3.64 18.93 10.43
CA GLU A 39 -4.02 18.93 9.02
C GLU A 39 -2.79 18.96 8.10
N LEU A 40 -2.95 18.50 6.85
CA LEU A 40 -1.88 18.62 5.85
C LEU A 40 -1.66 20.11 5.53
N ASP A 41 -0.42 20.50 5.29
CA ASP A 41 -0.15 21.80 4.69
C ASP A 41 -0.55 21.85 3.20
N ASP A 42 -0.66 23.05 2.63
CA ASP A 42 -1.06 23.27 1.24
C ASP A 42 -0.17 22.50 0.24
N ASN A 43 1.12 22.38 0.54
CA ASN A 43 2.08 21.70 -0.32
C ASN A 43 1.92 20.18 -0.24
N GLU A 44 1.73 19.62 0.96
CA GLU A 44 1.41 18.20 1.15
C GLU A 44 0.10 17.84 0.46
N HIS A 45 -0.93 18.70 0.58
CA HIS A 45 -2.18 18.55 -0.14
C HIS A 45 -1.97 18.52 -1.66
N ALA A 46 -1.24 19.48 -2.22
CA ALA A 46 -0.98 19.55 -3.66
C ALA A 46 -0.22 18.32 -4.18
N VAL A 47 0.81 17.88 -3.46
CA VAL A 47 1.59 16.67 -3.80
C VAL A 47 0.72 15.41 -3.75
N LEU A 48 -0.13 15.30 -2.73
CA LEU A 48 -1.05 14.17 -2.58
C LEU A 48 -2.03 14.11 -3.76
N GLU A 49 -2.65 15.23 -4.13
CA GLU A 49 -3.57 15.31 -5.26
C GLU A 49 -2.89 14.99 -6.59
N GLU A 50 -1.73 15.58 -6.87
CA GLU A 50 -0.98 15.33 -8.10
C GLU A 50 -0.68 13.84 -8.29
N ARG A 51 -0.16 13.20 -7.23
CA ARG A 51 0.14 11.75 -7.24
C ARG A 51 -1.11 10.93 -7.45
N PHE A 52 -2.21 11.27 -6.76
CA PHE A 52 -3.49 10.60 -6.91
C PHE A 52 -4.02 10.70 -8.35
N TYR A 53 -4.00 11.90 -8.93
CA TYR A 53 -4.46 12.15 -10.30
C TYR A 53 -3.66 11.36 -11.32
N ARG A 54 -2.33 11.34 -11.18
CA ARG A 54 -1.45 10.59 -12.06
C ARG A 54 -1.77 9.09 -12.02
N ILE A 55 -1.91 8.51 -10.83
CA ILE A 55 -2.26 7.08 -10.69
C ILE A 55 -3.64 6.81 -11.32
N LEU A 56 -4.64 7.64 -11.05
CA LEU A 56 -5.99 7.42 -11.56
C LEU A 56 -6.06 7.53 -13.09
N GLN A 57 -5.35 8.48 -13.69
CA GLN A 57 -5.24 8.60 -15.13
C GLN A 57 -4.66 7.32 -15.74
N GLU A 58 -3.56 6.83 -15.18
CA GLU A 58 -2.93 5.60 -15.63
C GLU A 58 -3.84 4.39 -15.46
N LEU A 59 -4.65 4.31 -14.40
CA LEU A 59 -5.63 3.23 -14.27
C LEU A 59 -6.64 3.21 -15.42
N ARG A 60 -7.09 4.38 -15.90
CA ARG A 60 -8.05 4.50 -17.01
C ARG A 60 -7.47 4.09 -18.37
N GLU A 61 -6.17 4.32 -18.55
CA GLU A 61 -5.42 3.96 -19.76
C GLU A 61 -4.87 2.52 -19.70
N GLY A 62 -5.02 1.85 -18.55
CA GLY A 62 -4.50 0.52 -18.29
C GLY A 62 -5.28 -0.64 -18.90
N ASN A 63 -4.73 -1.84 -18.70
CA ASN A 63 -5.37 -3.09 -19.07
C ASN A 63 -6.35 -3.55 -17.98
N ILE A 64 -7.46 -2.83 -17.85
CA ILE A 64 -8.55 -3.13 -16.91
C ILE A 64 -9.76 -3.70 -17.66
N THR A 65 -10.69 -4.32 -16.93
CA THR A 65 -11.93 -4.78 -17.54
C THR A 65 -12.81 -3.62 -18.00
N ASN A 66 -13.71 -3.88 -18.95
CA ASN A 66 -14.65 -2.86 -19.44
C ASN A 66 -15.57 -2.35 -18.31
N SER A 67 -15.95 -3.21 -17.35
CA SER A 67 -16.78 -2.78 -16.23
C SER A 67 -16.04 -1.75 -15.36
N TRP A 68 -14.77 -1.98 -15.08
CA TRP A 68 -13.94 -1.03 -14.34
C TRP A 68 -13.67 0.24 -15.13
N LYS A 69 -13.48 0.15 -16.44
CA LYS A 69 -13.34 1.33 -17.29
C LYS A 69 -14.56 2.22 -17.18
N CYS A 70 -15.77 1.67 -17.31
CA CYS A 70 -17.02 2.40 -17.11
C CYS A 70 -17.13 3.02 -15.71
N VAL A 71 -16.74 2.29 -14.66
CA VAL A 71 -16.76 2.81 -13.28
C VAL A 71 -15.80 3.99 -13.14
N LEU A 72 -14.54 3.84 -13.58
CA LEU A 72 -13.52 4.88 -13.45
C LEU A 72 -13.83 6.13 -14.28
N THR A 73 -14.55 6.00 -15.40
CA THR A 73 -14.95 7.12 -16.26
C THR A 73 -16.33 7.68 -15.92
N SER A 74 -17.08 7.08 -14.99
CA SER A 74 -18.43 7.53 -14.64
C SER A 74 -18.45 8.88 -13.90
N ILE A 75 -17.34 9.25 -13.25
CA ILE A 75 -17.18 10.53 -12.56
C ILE A 75 -15.79 11.13 -12.86
N SER A 76 -15.64 12.43 -12.59
CA SER A 76 -14.39 13.13 -12.86
C SER A 76 -13.26 12.67 -11.93
N THR A 77 -12.02 12.93 -12.33
CA THR A 77 -10.83 12.67 -11.49
C THR A 77 -10.89 13.45 -10.17
N ARG A 78 -11.39 14.69 -10.22
CA ARG A 78 -11.60 15.53 -9.03
C ARG A 78 -12.63 14.92 -8.09
N ASP A 79 -13.73 14.38 -8.62
CA ASP A 79 -14.77 13.75 -7.79
C ASP A 79 -14.26 12.47 -7.13
N TRP A 80 -13.41 11.70 -7.82
CA TRP A 80 -12.72 10.57 -7.20
C TRP A 80 -11.84 11.00 -6.03
N ALA A 81 -11.03 12.04 -6.20
CA ALA A 81 -10.19 12.57 -5.12
C ALA A 81 -11.04 13.08 -3.95
N ALA A 82 -12.10 13.84 -4.23
CA ALA A 82 -13.03 14.35 -3.22
C ALA A 82 -13.73 13.23 -2.43
N LYS A 83 -13.95 12.05 -3.04
CA LYS A 83 -14.53 10.88 -2.36
C LYS A 83 -13.49 10.05 -1.61
N LEU A 84 -12.28 9.87 -2.17
CA LEU A 84 -11.28 8.93 -1.66
C LEU A 84 -10.32 9.55 -0.65
N LEU A 85 -9.81 10.76 -0.93
CA LEU A 85 -8.82 11.38 -0.06
C LEU A 85 -9.35 11.59 1.36
N PRO A 86 -10.59 12.07 1.59
CA PRO A 86 -11.11 12.21 2.96
C PRO A 86 -11.11 10.91 3.78
N LEU A 87 -11.23 9.75 3.13
CA LEU A 87 -11.26 8.43 3.78
C LEU A 87 -9.89 7.95 4.25
N ILE A 88 -8.81 8.49 3.69
CA ILE A 88 -7.45 8.12 4.07
C ILE A 88 -7.11 8.82 5.41
N PRO A 89 -6.66 8.07 6.43
CA PRO A 89 -6.27 8.68 7.71
C PRO A 89 -5.19 9.73 7.52
N ILE A 90 -5.24 10.81 8.30
CA ILE A 90 -4.35 11.97 8.15
C ILE A 90 -2.86 11.56 8.19
N ARG A 91 -2.51 10.68 9.13
CA ARG A 91 -1.15 10.15 9.26
C ARG A 91 -0.68 9.40 8.01
N VAL A 92 -1.58 8.65 7.36
CA VAL A 92 -1.26 8.00 6.08
C VAL A 92 -1.08 9.05 4.99
N LYS A 93 -1.93 10.09 4.94
CA LYS A 93 -1.77 11.18 3.96
C LYS A 93 -0.40 11.86 4.04
N HIS A 94 0.07 12.22 5.23
CA HIS A 94 1.42 12.80 5.37
C HIS A 94 2.51 11.83 4.87
N MET A 95 2.39 10.52 5.16
CA MET A 95 3.34 9.52 4.64
C MET A 95 3.31 9.48 3.11
N LEU A 96 2.12 9.56 2.52
CA LEU A 96 1.90 9.52 1.08
C LEU A 96 2.31 10.82 0.37
N ALA A 97 2.26 11.97 1.05
CA ALA A 97 2.75 13.26 0.56
C ALA A 97 4.29 13.38 0.71
N SER A 98 4.89 12.62 1.62
CA SER A 98 6.33 12.66 1.90
C SER A 98 7.20 12.45 0.64
N PRO A 99 8.34 13.16 0.54
CA PRO A 99 9.33 12.93 -0.52
C PRO A 99 10.08 11.60 -0.35
N ARG A 100 10.09 11.02 0.86
CA ARG A 100 10.72 9.72 1.14
C ARG A 100 9.69 8.62 1.33
N GLN A 101 10.05 7.39 0.94
CA GLN A 101 9.20 6.23 1.20
C GLN A 101 9.00 6.06 2.71
N PRO A 102 7.79 5.71 3.17
CA PRO A 102 7.60 5.35 4.56
C PRO A 102 8.51 4.18 4.93
N THR A 103 9.03 4.20 6.14
CA THR A 103 9.79 3.10 6.73
C THR A 103 8.85 2.03 7.26
N VAL A 104 9.35 0.82 7.47
CA VAL A 104 8.58 -0.26 8.11
C VAL A 104 8.14 0.14 9.52
N SER A 105 8.96 0.91 10.25
CA SER A 105 8.63 1.40 11.59
C SER A 105 7.44 2.37 11.55
N GLU A 106 7.44 3.32 10.62
CA GLU A 106 6.33 4.26 10.43
C GLU A 106 5.04 3.55 10.06
N LEU A 107 5.10 2.60 9.13
CA LEU A 107 3.94 1.79 8.76
C LEU A 107 3.43 0.96 9.95
N LYS A 108 4.31 0.33 10.73
CA LYS A 108 3.92 -0.43 11.93
C LYS A 108 3.27 0.41 13.02
N ALA A 109 3.54 1.71 13.04
CA ALA A 109 2.94 2.62 14.00
C ALA A 109 1.49 3.00 13.64
N LEU A 110 0.99 2.57 12.47
CA LEU A 110 -0.44 2.67 12.13
C LEU A 110 -1.24 1.64 12.92
N GLU A 111 -2.47 1.97 13.26
CA GLU A 111 -3.34 1.08 14.04
C GLU A 111 -4.04 0.05 13.13
N TRP A 112 -4.25 -1.15 13.67
CA TRP A 112 -5.24 -2.06 13.15
C TRP A 112 -6.60 -1.79 13.80
N LYS A 113 -7.59 -1.44 12.99
CA LYS A 113 -8.96 -1.32 13.46
C LYS A 113 -9.65 -2.66 13.36
N ASP A 114 -9.90 -3.30 14.50
CA ASP A 114 -10.73 -4.50 14.57
C ASP A 114 -12.21 -4.11 14.38
N THR A 115 -12.68 -4.17 13.14
CA THR A 115 -14.02 -3.72 12.75
C THR A 115 -14.62 -4.61 11.68
N SER A 116 -15.96 -4.66 11.66
CA SER A 116 -16.78 -5.21 10.58
C SER A 116 -17.06 -4.20 9.46
N SER A 117 -16.34 -3.07 9.41
CA SER A 117 -16.44 -2.08 8.33
C SER A 117 -15.56 -2.45 7.14
N MET A 118 -15.99 -2.05 5.93
CA MET A 118 -15.17 -2.22 4.73
C MET A 118 -13.94 -1.32 4.77
N GLY A 119 -12.89 -1.70 4.07
CA GLY A 119 -11.70 -0.87 4.02
C GLY A 119 -10.55 -1.44 3.22
N VAL A 120 -9.44 -0.72 3.19
CA VAL A 120 -8.16 -1.22 2.68
C VAL A 120 -7.24 -1.42 3.87
N TYR A 121 -6.54 -2.54 3.86
CA TYR A 121 -5.50 -2.85 4.83
C TYR A 121 -4.18 -3.07 4.11
N PHE A 122 -3.10 -3.01 4.86
CA PHE A 122 -1.87 -3.65 4.46
C PHE A 122 -1.41 -4.65 5.52
N TRP A 123 -0.57 -5.54 5.06
CA TRP A 123 0.00 -6.61 5.82
C TRP A 123 1.50 -6.62 5.63
N ILE A 124 2.24 -6.36 6.71
CA ILE A 124 3.70 -6.40 6.71
C ILE A 124 4.14 -7.79 7.12
N LEU A 125 4.82 -8.49 6.23
CA LEU A 125 5.46 -9.77 6.47
C LEU A 125 6.95 -9.57 6.75
N GLN A 126 7.44 -10.11 7.86
CA GLN A 126 8.84 -10.05 8.25
C GLN A 126 9.37 -11.41 8.66
N LYS A 127 10.66 -11.64 8.41
CA LYS A 127 11.32 -12.88 8.76
C LYS A 127 11.74 -12.91 10.22
N LEU A 128 11.23 -13.86 10.99
CA LEU A 128 11.69 -14.21 12.33
C LEU A 128 13.17 -14.64 12.31
N HIS A 129 13.93 -14.14 13.28
CA HIS A 129 15.30 -14.55 13.62
C HIS A 129 16.39 -14.29 12.57
N ASN A 130 16.27 -13.26 11.72
CA ASN A 130 17.42 -12.75 10.98
C ASN A 130 17.62 -11.25 11.18
N PRO A 131 18.29 -10.82 12.27
CA PRO A 131 18.57 -9.40 12.50
C PRO A 131 19.46 -8.77 11.40
N MET A 132 20.11 -9.60 10.56
CA MET A 132 20.94 -9.15 9.44
C MET A 132 20.19 -9.06 8.11
N SER A 133 18.93 -9.56 8.02
CA SER A 133 18.06 -9.31 6.86
C SER A 133 16.70 -8.82 7.34
N GLU A 134 16.56 -7.50 7.46
CA GLU A 134 15.27 -6.82 7.66
C GLU A 134 14.43 -6.83 6.36
N GLU A 135 14.39 -7.97 5.67
CA GLU A 135 13.62 -8.13 4.45
C GLU A 135 12.14 -8.13 4.85
N SER A 136 11.55 -6.93 4.76
CA SER A 136 10.16 -6.69 5.03
C SER A 136 9.42 -6.69 3.71
N HIS A 137 8.24 -7.30 3.71
CA HIS A 137 7.38 -7.33 2.55
C HIS A 137 6.04 -6.70 2.89
N ILE A 138 5.44 -5.99 1.95
CA ILE A 138 4.12 -5.41 2.10
C ILE A 138 3.16 -6.06 1.10
N TYR A 139 2.00 -6.44 1.61
CA TYR A 139 0.82 -6.78 0.83
C TYR A 139 -0.27 -5.76 1.14
N VAL A 140 -0.93 -5.24 0.13
CA VAL A 140 -2.09 -4.34 0.27
C VAL A 140 -3.30 -5.07 -0.26
N GLY A 141 -4.42 -5.00 0.45
CA GLY A 141 -5.65 -5.69 0.06
C GLY A 141 -6.89 -4.96 0.55
N SER A 142 -8.03 -5.29 -0.03
CA SER A 142 -9.33 -4.79 0.44
C SER A 142 -10.17 -5.82 1.18
N ALA A 143 -10.98 -5.29 2.08
CA ALA A 143 -12.01 -5.97 2.82
C ALA A 143 -13.38 -5.47 2.34
N THR A 144 -13.91 -6.12 1.30
CA THR A 144 -15.19 -5.74 0.67
C THR A 144 -16.22 -6.87 0.68
N LYS A 145 -15.89 -8.04 1.26
CA LYS A 145 -16.82 -9.17 1.38
C LYS A 145 -17.77 -8.93 2.55
N TYR A 146 -19.06 -9.12 2.29
CA TYR A 146 -20.14 -9.01 3.25
C TYR A 146 -19.99 -9.95 4.46
N GLY A 147 -20.20 -9.40 5.66
CA GLY A 147 -20.28 -10.12 6.94
C GLY A 147 -18.94 -10.66 7.46
N TRP A 148 -17.84 -10.29 6.81
CA TRP A 148 -16.48 -10.69 7.16
C TRP A 148 -15.55 -9.47 7.22
N GLU A 149 -15.64 -8.55 6.25
CA GLU A 149 -14.94 -7.25 6.26
C GLU A 149 -13.49 -7.27 6.80
N LEU A 150 -13.02 -6.28 7.56
CA LEU A 150 -11.62 -6.17 7.97
C LEU A 150 -11.22 -7.27 8.97
N ALA A 151 -12.01 -7.48 10.02
CA ALA A 151 -11.77 -8.52 11.02
C ALA A 151 -11.69 -9.94 10.40
N GLY A 152 -12.63 -10.26 9.51
CA GLY A 152 -12.66 -11.54 8.78
C GLY A 152 -11.52 -11.69 7.78
N ARG A 153 -11.02 -10.60 7.18
CA ARG A 153 -9.80 -10.66 6.36
C ARG A 153 -8.57 -10.99 7.20
N GLN A 154 -8.41 -10.40 8.37
CA GLN A 154 -7.32 -10.77 9.28
C GLN A 154 -7.40 -12.26 9.63
N LEU A 155 -8.56 -12.73 10.11
CA LEU A 155 -8.79 -14.13 10.46
C LEU A 155 -8.49 -15.07 9.28
N GLN A 156 -8.91 -14.71 8.07
CA GLN A 156 -8.64 -15.50 6.87
C GLN A 156 -7.14 -15.64 6.58
N HIS A 157 -6.36 -14.56 6.74
CA HIS A 157 -4.91 -14.60 6.52
C HIS A 157 -4.17 -15.34 7.64
N GLU A 158 -4.69 -15.31 8.86
CA GLU A 158 -4.11 -15.95 10.04
C GLU A 158 -4.39 -17.45 10.11
N ARG A 159 -5.62 -17.89 9.82
CA ARG A 159 -6.04 -19.29 10.00
C ARG A 159 -5.40 -20.29 9.05
N HIS A 160 -4.60 -19.83 8.06
CA HIS A 160 -3.98 -20.68 7.04
C HIS A 160 -4.99 -21.62 6.36
N GLU A 161 -6.29 -21.33 6.43
CA GLU A 161 -7.30 -22.18 5.79
C GLU A 161 -6.92 -22.27 4.32
N ALA A 162 -6.67 -23.50 3.91
CA ALA A 162 -6.12 -23.88 2.62
C ALA A 162 -7.15 -23.60 1.52
N GLY A 163 -7.42 -22.32 1.30
CA GLY A 163 -8.23 -21.82 0.22
C GLY A 163 -7.34 -21.22 -0.88
N PRO A 164 -7.79 -21.22 -2.14
CA PRO A 164 -7.05 -20.67 -3.29
C PRO A 164 -6.88 -19.13 -3.28
N LYS A 165 -7.06 -18.46 -2.13
CA LYS A 165 -7.33 -17.01 -2.05
C LYS A 165 -6.16 -16.15 -1.55
N LEU A 166 -5.09 -16.74 -0.98
CA LEU A 166 -3.85 -15.99 -0.75
C LEU A 166 -3.08 -15.89 -2.05
N PRO A 167 -2.50 -14.72 -2.39
CA PRO A 167 -1.54 -14.65 -3.49
C PRO A 167 -0.49 -15.75 -3.29
N ARG A 168 -0.24 -16.56 -4.33
CA ARG A 168 0.63 -17.76 -4.26
C ARG A 168 1.97 -17.48 -3.57
N ARG A 169 2.50 -16.27 -3.69
CA ARG A 169 3.73 -15.81 -3.02
C ARG A 169 3.58 -15.62 -1.51
N VAL A 170 2.52 -14.96 -1.07
CA VAL A 170 2.16 -14.84 0.36
C VAL A 170 2.00 -16.23 0.97
N TYR A 171 1.29 -17.12 0.27
CA TYR A 171 1.17 -18.52 0.64
C TYR A 171 2.54 -19.20 0.73
N ASN A 172 3.38 -19.08 -0.31
CA ASN A 172 4.71 -19.70 -0.31
C ASN A 172 5.63 -19.21 0.81
N LEU A 173 5.59 -17.91 1.15
CA LEU A 173 6.33 -17.34 2.27
C LEU A 173 5.90 -17.98 3.58
N LYS A 174 4.58 -18.15 3.77
CA LYS A 174 3.99 -18.73 4.99
C LYS A 174 4.11 -20.25 5.10
N THR A 175 3.95 -21.00 4.01
CA THR A 175 3.70 -22.46 4.08
C THR A 175 4.84 -23.32 3.56
N ARG A 176 5.63 -22.86 2.57
CA ARG A 176 6.55 -23.74 1.83
C ARG A 176 8.03 -23.54 2.14
N LYS A 177 8.45 -22.41 2.73
CA LYS A 177 9.90 -22.11 2.83
C LYS A 177 10.47 -21.65 4.16
N ARG A 178 9.70 -21.40 5.23
CA ARG A 178 10.19 -21.18 6.62
C ARG A 178 8.99 -20.84 7.51
N ARG A 179 8.78 -21.55 8.63
CA ARG A 179 7.89 -21.17 9.75
C ARG A 179 8.33 -19.89 10.48
N ASN A 180 9.12 -19.05 9.81
CA ASN A 180 9.85 -17.94 10.40
C ASN A 180 9.38 -16.64 9.76
N TRP A 181 8.09 -16.48 9.46
CA TRP A 181 7.55 -15.19 9.01
C TRP A 181 6.41 -14.79 9.94
N THR A 182 6.49 -13.61 10.54
CA THR A 182 5.38 -12.97 11.25
C THR A 182 4.75 -11.91 10.39
N GLY A 183 3.49 -11.62 10.69
CA GLY A 183 2.69 -10.70 9.93
C GLY A 183 1.93 -9.74 10.83
N ASN A 184 2.00 -8.44 10.55
CA ASN A 184 1.22 -7.42 11.25
C ASN A 184 0.26 -6.72 10.29
N PHE A 185 -1.02 -6.67 10.67
CA PHE A 185 -2.07 -5.99 9.91
C PHE A 185 -2.19 -4.55 10.38
N HIS A 186 -2.53 -3.69 9.43
CA HIS A 186 -2.74 -2.26 9.68
C HIS A 186 -3.78 -1.73 8.71
N THR A 187 -4.56 -0.77 9.18
CA THR A 187 -5.67 -0.22 8.40
C THR A 187 -5.24 1.05 7.66
N LEU A 188 -5.67 1.20 6.42
CA LEU A 188 -5.51 2.42 5.63
C LEU A 188 -6.86 3.20 5.71
N PRO A 189 -7.74 3.29 4.69
CA PRO A 189 -9.09 3.80 4.88
C PRO A 189 -10.04 2.74 5.46
N VAL A 190 -10.97 3.21 6.28
CA VAL A 190 -12.18 2.47 6.70
C VAL A 190 -13.38 3.22 6.16
N VAL A 191 -14.35 2.49 5.64
CA VAL A 191 -15.63 3.03 5.19
C VAL A 191 -16.72 2.30 5.95
N ASP A 192 -17.36 3.03 6.85
CA ASP A 192 -18.49 2.51 7.58
C ASP A 192 -19.67 2.31 6.64
N ARG A 193 -20.42 1.24 6.91
CA ARG A 193 -21.63 0.95 6.16
C ARG A 193 -22.74 1.88 6.64
N ILE A 194 -23.22 2.73 5.75
CA ILE A 194 -24.29 3.68 6.06
C ILE A 194 -25.67 3.09 5.73
N SER A 195 -25.72 2.04 4.91
CA SER A 195 -26.97 1.48 4.40
C SER A 195 -26.89 -0.02 4.09
N ASP A 196 -28.04 -0.67 4.21
CA ASP A 196 -28.23 -2.04 3.76
C ASP A 196 -28.57 -2.18 2.27
N GLU A 197 -28.78 -1.05 1.58
CA GLU A 197 -29.16 -1.04 0.18
C GLU A 197 -28.07 -1.59 -0.73
N SER A 198 -28.44 -2.56 -1.56
CA SER A 198 -27.54 -3.27 -2.46
C SER A 198 -26.69 -2.35 -3.34
N GLN A 199 -27.29 -1.27 -3.86
CA GLN A 199 -26.58 -0.33 -4.74
C GLN A 199 -25.55 0.52 -3.99
N GLU A 200 -25.88 1.01 -2.80
CA GLU A 200 -24.96 1.80 -1.99
C GLU A 200 -23.78 0.96 -1.51
N VAL A 201 -24.05 -0.27 -1.07
CA VAL A 201 -23.00 -1.26 -0.74
C VAL A 201 -22.09 -1.49 -1.95
N MET A 202 -22.64 -1.64 -3.16
CA MET A 202 -21.83 -1.80 -4.37
C MET A 202 -20.98 -0.56 -4.70
N GLN A 203 -21.49 0.65 -4.44
CA GLN A 203 -20.72 1.88 -4.62
C GLN A 203 -19.54 1.96 -3.64
N ILE A 204 -19.78 1.67 -2.35
CA ILE A 204 -18.72 1.63 -1.33
C ILE A 204 -17.66 0.59 -1.72
N ARG A 205 -18.07 -0.58 -2.20
CA ARG A 205 -17.12 -1.62 -2.62
C ARG A 205 -16.25 -1.17 -3.78
N ARG A 206 -16.84 -0.54 -4.80
CA ARG A 206 -16.07 0.03 -5.93
C ARG A 206 -15.08 1.07 -5.42
N LEU A 207 -15.51 1.94 -4.52
CA LEU A 207 -14.66 2.95 -3.89
C LEU A 207 -13.46 2.31 -3.17
N VAL A 208 -13.70 1.29 -2.33
CA VAL A 208 -12.66 0.58 -1.58
C VAL A 208 -11.68 -0.17 -2.51
N ILE A 209 -12.15 -0.78 -3.60
CA ILE A 209 -11.28 -1.47 -4.56
C ILE A 209 -10.41 -0.47 -5.35
N VAL A 210 -10.96 0.68 -5.74
CA VAL A 210 -10.17 1.75 -6.35
C VAL A 210 -9.14 2.30 -5.36
N ALA A 211 -9.52 2.46 -4.09
CA ALA A 211 -8.58 2.82 -3.02
C ALA A 211 -7.45 1.79 -2.88
N GLU A 212 -7.76 0.49 -2.95
CA GLU A 212 -6.78 -0.59 -2.86
C GLU A 212 -5.72 -0.46 -3.95
N VAL A 213 -6.11 -0.32 -5.22
CA VAL A 213 -5.13 -0.23 -6.31
C VAL A 213 -4.29 1.05 -6.22
N ILE A 214 -4.88 2.17 -5.82
CA ILE A 214 -4.16 3.44 -5.64
C ILE A 214 -3.15 3.30 -4.52
N LEU A 215 -3.55 2.80 -3.35
CA LEU A 215 -2.67 2.64 -2.19
C LEU A 215 -1.61 1.56 -2.43
N THR A 216 -1.93 0.49 -3.15
CA THR A 216 -0.96 -0.52 -3.59
C THR A 216 0.10 0.09 -4.50
N THR A 217 -0.33 0.90 -5.48
CA THR A 217 0.56 1.61 -6.40
C THR A 217 1.48 2.54 -5.62
N TRP A 218 0.88 3.37 -4.77
CA TRP A 218 1.58 4.40 -4.02
C TRP A 218 2.61 3.81 -3.08
N LEU A 219 2.22 2.79 -2.30
CA LEU A 219 3.12 2.11 -1.36
C LEU A 219 4.20 1.27 -2.03
N GLY A 220 4.20 1.10 -3.36
CA GLY A 220 5.10 0.16 -4.05
C GLY A 220 4.77 -1.30 -3.71
N GLY A 221 3.50 -1.60 -3.46
CA GLY A 221 3.02 -2.91 -3.05
C GLY A 221 2.98 -3.94 -4.18
N PHE A 222 3.18 -3.54 -5.44
CA PHE A 222 3.25 -4.48 -6.56
C PHE A 222 4.57 -5.22 -6.62
N TRP A 223 4.49 -6.52 -6.89
CA TRP A 223 5.66 -7.30 -7.26
C TRP A 223 6.02 -7.05 -8.73
N VAL A 224 7.26 -6.61 -8.98
CA VAL A 224 7.76 -6.37 -10.33
C VAL A 224 8.27 -7.68 -10.93
N ASP A 225 7.44 -8.33 -11.74
CA ASP A 225 7.88 -9.42 -12.62
C ASP A 225 7.91 -8.91 -14.07
N ARG A 226 6.73 -8.62 -14.68
CA ARG A 226 6.54 -8.01 -16.01
C ARG A 226 5.12 -7.44 -16.17
N GLY A 227 4.88 -6.61 -17.18
CA GLY A 227 3.53 -6.25 -17.66
C GLY A 227 2.87 -5.08 -16.94
N GLU A 228 1.56 -5.18 -16.70
CA GLU A 228 0.76 -4.11 -16.07
C GLU A 228 1.27 -3.72 -14.67
N GLN A 229 1.76 -4.70 -13.91
CA GLN A 229 2.33 -4.51 -12.58
C GLN A 229 3.59 -3.65 -12.64
N GLN A 230 4.41 -3.79 -13.69
CA GLN A 230 5.60 -2.96 -13.88
C GLN A 230 5.19 -1.51 -14.17
N ARG A 231 4.15 -1.32 -14.99
CA ARG A 231 3.60 0.00 -15.28
C ARG A 231 3.06 0.67 -14.02
N LEU A 232 2.17 0.00 -13.27
CA LEU A 232 1.66 0.53 -12.00
C LEU A 232 2.77 0.77 -10.99
N HIS A 233 3.70 -0.17 -10.84
CA HIS A 233 4.86 0.00 -9.96
C HIS A 233 5.72 1.22 -10.35
N SER A 234 5.83 1.56 -11.64
CA SER A 234 6.58 2.76 -12.08
C SER A 234 5.93 4.09 -11.68
N LEU A 235 4.67 4.06 -11.24
CA LEU A 235 3.94 5.22 -10.71
C LEU A 235 4.15 5.41 -9.22
N CYS A 236 4.77 4.45 -8.53
CA CYS A 236 5.21 4.64 -7.16
C CYS A 236 6.14 5.87 -7.11
N PRO A 237 5.86 6.89 -6.28
CA PRO A 237 6.65 8.12 -6.27
C PRO A 237 8.06 7.91 -5.73
N TRP A 238 8.34 6.75 -5.13
CA TRP A 238 9.63 6.42 -4.54
C TRP A 238 10.37 5.40 -5.40
N HIS A 239 11.66 5.65 -5.61
CA HIS A 239 12.47 4.81 -6.47
C HIS A 239 12.66 3.40 -5.86
N PRO A 240 12.42 2.30 -6.61
CA PRO A 240 12.55 0.92 -6.11
C PRO A 240 13.89 0.52 -5.48
N ILE A 241 14.98 1.24 -5.77
CA ILE A 241 16.34 0.80 -5.44
C ILE A 241 16.71 1.10 -3.98
N THR A 242 16.00 2.00 -3.31
CA THR A 242 16.27 2.43 -1.93
C THR A 242 15.23 1.92 -0.93
N GLY A 243 14.38 0.98 -1.33
CA GLY A 243 13.16 0.66 -0.61
C GLY A 243 13.39 -0.04 0.73
N ASN A 244 12.64 0.35 1.76
CA ASN A 244 12.68 -0.27 3.09
C ASN A 244 11.92 -1.62 3.14
N TYR A 245 11.18 -1.95 2.07
CA TYR A 245 10.38 -3.15 1.96
C TYR A 245 10.06 -3.47 0.48
N CYS A 246 9.61 -4.69 0.21
CA CYS A 246 9.23 -5.16 -1.14
C CYS A 246 7.72 -5.43 -1.25
N GLY A 247 7.11 -5.07 -2.38
CA GLY A 247 5.71 -5.37 -2.67
C GLY A 247 5.44 -6.85 -2.95
N LEU A 248 4.26 -7.34 -2.58
CA LEU A 248 3.81 -8.73 -2.80
C LEU A 248 2.60 -8.90 -3.71
N CYS A 249 1.91 -7.81 -4.06
CA CYS A 249 0.72 -7.87 -4.90
C CYS A 249 1.11 -8.27 -6.32
N SER A 250 0.64 -9.44 -6.77
CA SER A 250 0.98 -9.97 -8.10
C SER A 250 0.03 -9.53 -9.20
N HIS A 251 -1.08 -8.89 -8.86
CA HIS A 251 -2.13 -8.48 -9.79
C HIS A 251 -2.81 -7.21 -9.27
N SER A 252 -3.35 -6.42 -10.18
CA SER A 252 -4.25 -5.32 -9.87
C SER A 252 -5.62 -5.89 -9.48
N PRO A 253 -6.30 -5.38 -8.45
CA PRO A 253 -7.67 -5.81 -8.15
C PRO A 253 -8.67 -5.42 -9.25
N LEU A 254 -8.27 -4.56 -10.19
CA LEU A 254 -9.08 -4.19 -11.37
C LEU A 254 -8.91 -5.16 -12.57
N SER A 255 -8.05 -6.17 -12.46
CA SER A 255 -7.84 -7.15 -13.54
C SER A 255 -8.99 -8.15 -13.67
N LEU A 256 -9.91 -8.17 -12.70
CA LEU A 256 -11.09 -9.02 -12.67
C LEU A 256 -12.32 -8.16 -12.43
N ASP A 257 -13.45 -8.54 -13.02
CA ASP A 257 -14.72 -7.91 -12.71
C ASP A 257 -15.11 -8.15 -11.25
N TYR A 258 -15.74 -7.15 -10.64
CA TYR A 258 -16.23 -7.30 -9.27
C TYR A 258 -17.48 -8.21 -9.28
N PRO A 259 -17.55 -9.22 -8.40
CA PRO A 259 -18.72 -10.10 -8.34
C PRO A 259 -19.96 -9.32 -7.91
N THR A 260 -21.09 -9.64 -8.53
CA THR A 260 -22.41 -9.19 -8.09
C THR A 260 -22.72 -9.74 -6.70
N LEU A 261 -23.63 -9.08 -5.96
CA LEU A 261 -24.04 -9.54 -4.62
C LEU A 261 -24.62 -10.97 -4.64
N ALA A 262 -25.32 -11.33 -5.72
CA ALA A 262 -25.87 -12.67 -5.92
C ALA A 262 -24.78 -13.75 -6.06
N GLU A 263 -23.66 -13.43 -6.70
CA GLU A 263 -22.51 -14.35 -6.83
C GLU A 263 -21.77 -14.50 -5.51
N GLN A 264 -21.82 -13.50 -4.63
CA GLN A 264 -21.18 -13.56 -3.32
C GLN A 264 -21.98 -14.33 -2.28
N ALA A 265 -23.31 -14.18 -2.27
CA ALA A 265 -24.20 -14.97 -1.42
C ALA A 265 -23.98 -16.48 -1.66
N LYS A 266 -23.90 -16.88 -2.95
CA LYS A 266 -23.60 -18.27 -3.34
C LYS A 266 -22.20 -18.77 -2.93
N SER A 267 -21.26 -17.86 -2.65
CA SER A 267 -19.91 -18.19 -2.18
C SER A 267 -19.77 -18.17 -0.64
N GLY A 268 -20.85 -17.82 0.06
CA GLY A 268 -20.96 -17.83 1.51
C GLY A 268 -21.55 -19.13 2.07
N ASP A 269 -22.18 -19.96 1.23
CA ASP A 269 -22.80 -21.24 1.61
C ASP A 269 -21.86 -22.44 1.48
N CYS A 270 -20.60 -22.30 1.88
CA CYS A 270 -19.75 -23.47 2.12
C CYS A 270 -19.36 -23.47 3.60
N ASP A 271 -19.95 -24.44 4.30
CA ASP A 271 -19.79 -24.81 5.71
C ASP A 271 -18.34 -24.76 6.23
#